data_AF-A0AAW2FVH1-F1
#
_entry.id   AF-A0AAW2FVH1-F1
#
_cell.length_a   1.000
_cell.length_b   1.000
_cell.length_c   1.000
_cell.angle_alpha   90.00
_cell.angle_beta   90.00
_cell.angle_gamma   90.00
#
_symmetry.space_group_name_H-M   'P 1'
#
loop_
_entity.id
_entity.type
_entity.pdbx_description
1 polymer ?
#
loop_
_entity_poly.entity_id
_entity_poly.type
_entity_poly.pdbx_seq_one_letter_code
_entity_poly.pdbx_strand_id
1 'polypeptide(L)'
;MTRYNVICPHLDEIFRSIFPECRSFSFGSTVAQLSFKESDLDIYMYVGHNELPVDLSMYTWTSMIFKKVRKVMYSLQSVFANIISIPNAKTPIIKFRYLPTNISCDISFKNSLGIYKSQFMRYCASRDPRIRPLMLLLKYWARHYGIAGSGRISSYGLVCLIIFYLQQESVGLLPTMLTLQKTCAPYLVCGWQVNFNEATPLPAITNDSSVATLLHNFFLFYANFNFNSSVICLLDGKVHSESSFYFDNSLPSYMHRYKNGLTYGIRRLDTLKPAVIQDPIELNQNPAASTSNRALIAFQNCCECSANMCSTVSEKNYDNLLTVLFGGAPLQFLPAKRKKKRFRTLISPDQFVRVGLPADFETRTDITDKEKYISDNWYFIIFNLIKDIFVMVFKLEVEMLLDDHEAKQQKINVISDVYIQNQQKISFRCTGNKCIWNNRKKYFRALDLHLSFIEKEAHVSDKILKLMNQNDETNNVRLDFICTVEKMNNTTAVDVLLVDENSQVSDFRQFNGFLQQWIPNIINRTMAYMLQYNKTYQQLFHHEESL
;
A
#
# COMPACT_ATOMS: atom_id res chain seq x y z
N MET A 1 -9.94 10.37 36.17
CA MET A 1 -10.99 10.44 35.13
C MET A 1 -11.56 11.85 34.89
N THR A 2 -11.23 12.86 35.71
CA THR A 2 -11.93 14.18 35.74
C THR A 2 -11.64 15.13 34.56
N ARG A 3 -10.47 15.04 33.90
CA ARG A 3 -10.06 16.03 32.87
C ARG A 3 -10.80 15.94 31.53
N TYR A 4 -11.32 14.76 31.17
CA TYR A 4 -12.02 14.55 29.90
C TYR A 4 -13.53 14.80 29.99
N ASN A 5 -14.12 14.54 31.15
CA ASN A 5 -15.58 14.55 31.34
C ASN A 5 -16.21 15.94 31.15
N VAL A 6 -15.44 17.01 31.36
CA VAL A 6 -15.91 18.39 31.21
C VAL A 6 -15.99 18.85 29.75
N ILE A 7 -15.31 18.15 28.83
CA ILE A 7 -15.15 18.61 27.44
C ILE A 7 -16.47 18.52 26.69
N CYS A 8 -17.11 17.34 26.64
CA CYS A 8 -18.34 17.15 25.87
C CYS A 8 -19.49 18.09 26.32
N PRO A 9 -19.81 18.25 27.63
CA PRO A 9 -20.85 19.18 28.07
C PRO A 9 -20.56 20.64 27.70
N HIS A 10 -19.30 21.08 27.78
CA HIS A 10 -18.93 22.45 27.41
C HIS A 10 -18.99 22.66 25.90
N LEU A 11 -18.61 21.67 25.09
CA LEU A 11 -18.83 21.72 23.64
C LEU A 11 -20.32 21.82 23.32
N ASP A 12 -21.17 21.07 24.02
CA ASP A 12 -22.63 21.14 23.83
C ASP A 12 -23.17 22.53 24.13
N GLU A 13 -22.70 23.18 25.21
CA GLU A 13 -23.07 24.56 25.54
C GLU A 13 -22.63 25.55 24.45
N ILE A 14 -21.37 25.48 24.02
CA ILE A 14 -20.79 26.37 23.00
C ILE A 14 -21.56 26.28 21.68
N PHE A 15 -21.84 25.06 21.21
CA PHE A 15 -22.40 24.83 19.89
C PHE A 15 -23.94 24.84 19.86
N ARG A 16 -24.62 24.89 21.02
CA ARG A 16 -26.10 24.96 21.10
C ARG A 16 -26.68 26.16 20.35
N SER A 17 -25.94 27.28 20.29
CA SER A 17 -26.34 28.48 19.56
C SER A 17 -26.46 28.27 18.04
N ILE A 18 -25.66 27.35 17.47
CA ILE A 18 -25.68 27.06 16.02
C ILE A 18 -26.36 25.71 15.69
N PHE A 19 -26.45 24.81 16.67
CA PHE A 19 -27.07 23.50 16.58
C PHE A 19 -27.87 23.24 17.88
N PRO A 20 -29.15 23.65 17.95
CA PRO A 20 -29.93 23.59 19.20
C PRO A 20 -30.02 22.21 19.84
N GLU A 21 -30.07 21.15 19.02
CA GLU A 21 -30.17 19.76 19.47
C GLU A 21 -28.80 19.07 19.63
N CYS A 22 -27.69 19.80 19.55
CA CYS A 22 -26.38 19.13 19.53
C CYS A 22 -26.07 18.39 20.82
N ARG A 23 -25.42 17.23 20.66
CA ARG A 23 -24.89 16.42 21.75
C ARG A 23 -23.55 15.81 21.37
N SER A 24 -22.60 15.91 22.28
CA SER A 24 -21.24 15.44 22.11
C SER A 24 -21.00 14.17 22.90
N PHE A 25 -20.38 13.19 22.27
CA PHE A 25 -20.11 11.88 22.85
C PHE A 25 -18.64 11.54 22.63
N SER A 26 -17.91 11.31 23.72
CA SER A 26 -16.57 10.74 23.62
C SER A 26 -16.65 9.31 23.08
N PHE A 27 -15.68 8.92 22.25
CA PHE A 27 -15.46 7.53 21.86
C PHE A 27 -13.95 7.24 21.77
N GLY A 28 -13.57 6.14 21.12
CA GLY A 28 -12.20 5.78 20.82
C GLY A 28 -11.45 5.23 22.03
N SER A 29 -10.13 5.45 22.03
CA SER A 29 -9.22 4.80 22.99
C SER A 29 -9.49 5.19 24.45
N THR A 30 -9.94 6.42 24.69
CA THR A 30 -10.31 6.93 26.02
C THR A 30 -11.52 6.17 26.57
N VAL A 31 -12.55 5.97 25.75
CA VAL A 31 -13.75 5.22 26.13
C VAL A 31 -13.42 3.74 26.28
N ALA A 32 -12.67 3.14 25.36
CA ALA A 32 -12.20 1.77 25.49
C ALA A 32 -11.30 1.53 26.72
N GLN A 33 -10.89 2.60 27.41
CA GLN A 33 -9.91 2.60 28.50
C GLN A 33 -8.54 2.03 28.10
N LEU A 34 -8.18 2.22 26.83
CA LEU A 34 -6.91 1.81 26.23
C LEU A 34 -6.04 3.03 25.85
N SER A 35 -6.38 4.24 26.30
CA SER A 35 -5.65 5.48 26.00
C SER A 35 -4.32 5.58 26.76
N PHE A 36 -3.29 6.12 26.11
CA PHE A 36 -2.09 6.62 26.78
C PHE A 36 -2.28 8.08 27.19
N LYS A 37 -1.41 8.61 28.05
CA LYS A 37 -1.50 9.99 28.57
C LYS A 37 -1.53 11.06 27.46
N GLU A 38 -0.90 10.78 26.33
CA GLU A 38 -0.76 11.66 25.16
C GLU A 38 -1.83 11.42 24.09
N SER A 39 -2.78 10.50 24.31
CA SER A 39 -3.79 10.16 23.30
C SER A 39 -4.81 11.28 23.12
N ASP A 40 -5.18 11.52 21.87
CA ASP A 40 -6.25 12.44 21.49
C ASP A 40 -7.61 11.95 22.05
N LEU A 41 -8.51 12.89 22.35
CA LEU A 41 -9.90 12.60 22.68
C LEU A 41 -10.74 12.60 21.39
N ASP A 42 -11.23 11.43 21.00
CA ASP A 42 -12.17 11.29 19.89
C ASP A 42 -13.59 11.67 20.34
N ILE A 43 -14.24 12.57 19.60
CA ILE A 43 -15.57 13.12 19.91
C ILE A 43 -16.48 12.98 18.70
N TYR A 44 -17.65 12.40 18.90
CA TYR A 44 -18.75 12.47 17.94
C TYR A 44 -19.71 13.56 18.39
N MET A 45 -20.04 14.51 17.51
CA MET A 45 -21.07 15.50 17.76
C MET A 45 -22.27 15.24 16.85
N TYR A 46 -23.37 14.88 17.48
CA TYR A 46 -24.69 14.93 16.87
C TYR A 46 -25.09 16.39 16.72
N VAL A 47 -25.56 16.80 15.53
CA VAL A 47 -25.89 18.21 15.20
C VAL A 47 -27.39 18.43 15.00
N GLY A 48 -28.22 17.51 15.48
CA GLY A 48 -29.68 17.53 15.29
C GLY A 48 -30.14 16.92 13.97
N HIS A 49 -31.45 16.73 13.86
CA HIS A 49 -32.11 16.46 12.58
C HIS A 49 -32.14 17.75 11.76
N ASN A 50 -30.99 18.19 11.26
CA ASN A 50 -31.01 19.14 10.15
C ASN A 50 -31.59 18.37 8.97
N GLU A 51 -32.81 18.70 8.55
CA GLU A 51 -33.36 18.29 7.27
C GLU A 51 -32.30 18.61 6.22
N LEU A 52 -31.56 17.59 5.81
CA LEU A 52 -30.74 17.66 4.62
C LEU A 52 -31.74 17.90 3.49
N PRO A 53 -31.65 19.01 2.74
CA PRO A 53 -32.32 19.08 1.46
C PRO A 53 -31.94 17.80 0.70
N VAL A 54 -32.95 17.09 0.19
CA VAL A 54 -32.84 15.72 -0.34
C VAL A 54 -31.74 15.57 -1.41
N ASP A 55 -31.28 16.69 -1.99
CA ASP A 55 -30.26 16.77 -3.05
C ASP A 55 -28.84 17.23 -2.60
N LEU A 56 -28.61 17.50 -1.30
CA LEU A 56 -27.28 17.94 -0.87
C LEU A 56 -26.30 16.77 -0.75
N SER A 57 -25.25 16.79 -1.57
CA SER A 57 -24.15 15.83 -1.46
C SER A 57 -23.56 15.83 -0.04
N MET A 58 -23.20 14.65 0.46
CA MET A 58 -22.58 14.48 1.78
C MET A 58 -21.31 15.32 1.96
N TYR A 59 -20.59 15.61 0.87
CA TYR A 59 -19.43 16.51 0.85
C TYR A 59 -19.82 17.96 1.15
N THR A 60 -20.91 18.43 0.54
CA THR A 60 -21.43 19.79 0.75
C THR A 60 -21.92 19.96 2.18
N TRP A 61 -22.64 18.97 2.73
CA TRP A 61 -23.06 18.98 4.13
C TRP A 61 -21.87 19.04 5.10
N THR A 62 -20.86 18.18 4.89
CA THR A 62 -19.65 18.16 5.73
C THR A 62 -18.96 19.53 5.71
N SER A 63 -18.83 20.13 4.51
CA SER A 63 -18.21 21.45 4.34
C SER A 63 -19.00 22.57 5.04
N MET A 64 -20.34 22.53 5.00
CA MET A 64 -21.21 23.48 5.69
C MET A 64 -21.07 23.38 7.21
N ILE A 65 -21.14 22.16 7.77
CA ILE A 65 -20.98 21.92 9.21
C ILE A 65 -19.59 22.38 9.67
N PHE A 66 -18.53 22.01 8.94
CA PHE A 66 -17.16 22.42 9.26
C PHE A 66 -16.99 23.94 9.24
N LYS A 67 -17.63 24.64 8.29
CA LYS A 67 -17.59 26.10 8.23
C LYS A 67 -18.26 26.74 9.45
N LYS A 68 -19.45 26.27 9.83
CA LYS A 68 -20.17 26.75 11.02
C LYS A 68 -19.37 26.53 12.30
N VAL A 69 -18.88 25.31 12.50
CA VAL A 69 -18.10 24.91 13.68
C VAL A 69 -16.81 25.72 13.78
N ARG A 70 -16.03 25.83 12.70
CA ARG A 70 -14.79 26.61 12.70
C ARG A 70 -15.02 28.08 13.03
N LYS A 71 -16.10 28.69 12.51
CA LYS A 71 -16.42 30.10 12.81
C LYS A 71 -16.54 30.32 14.31
N VAL A 72 -17.25 29.44 15.01
CA VAL A 72 -17.38 29.49 16.48
C VAL A 72 -16.04 29.22 17.16
N MET A 73 -15.31 28.17 16.75
CA MET A 73 -14.02 27.84 17.38
C MET A 73 -12.98 28.95 17.26
N TYR A 74 -12.87 29.60 16.08
CA TYR A 74 -11.96 30.73 15.88
C TYR A 74 -12.37 31.99 16.65
N SER A 75 -13.65 32.14 16.99
CA SER A 75 -14.13 33.25 17.82
C SER A 75 -13.83 33.07 19.32
N LEU A 76 -13.53 31.83 19.75
CA LEU A 76 -13.30 31.46 21.15
C LEU A 76 -11.85 31.00 21.37
N GLN A 77 -10.90 31.91 21.15
CA GLN A 77 -9.46 31.63 21.23
C GLN A 77 -8.97 31.25 22.64
N SER A 78 -9.73 31.60 23.69
CA SER A 78 -9.47 31.15 25.06
C SER A 78 -9.83 29.68 25.31
N VAL A 79 -10.61 29.06 24.40
CA VAL A 79 -11.10 27.68 24.52
C VAL A 79 -10.42 26.76 23.52
N PHE A 80 -10.18 27.23 22.28
CA PHE A 80 -9.68 26.41 21.19
C PHE A 80 -8.36 26.93 20.61
N ALA A 81 -7.41 26.03 20.40
CA ALA A 81 -6.17 26.28 19.68
C ALA A 81 -5.89 25.19 18.64
N ASN A 82 -4.93 25.41 17.75
CA ASN A 82 -4.45 24.43 16.75
C ASN A 82 -5.58 23.77 15.94
N ILE A 83 -6.53 24.57 15.44
CA ILE A 83 -7.72 24.09 14.73
C ILE A 83 -7.33 23.68 13.30
N ILE A 84 -7.47 22.40 12.97
CA ILE A 84 -7.12 21.82 11.66
C ILE A 84 -8.29 21.00 11.13
N SER A 85 -8.83 21.35 9.97
CA SER A 85 -9.90 20.58 9.32
C SER A 85 -9.35 19.56 8.33
N ILE A 86 -9.89 18.34 8.39
CA ILE A 86 -9.54 17.24 7.48
C ILE A 86 -10.83 16.72 6.82
N PRO A 87 -11.45 17.48 5.89
CA PRO A 87 -12.76 17.15 5.32
C PRO A 87 -12.74 16.00 4.31
N ASN A 88 -11.60 15.76 3.66
CA ASN A 88 -11.46 14.78 2.56
C ASN A 88 -11.04 13.38 3.03
N ALA A 89 -10.90 13.16 4.35
CA ALA A 89 -10.61 11.84 4.89
C ALA A 89 -11.84 10.93 4.86
N LYS A 90 -11.62 9.60 4.93
CA LYS A 90 -12.71 8.60 5.02
C LYS A 90 -13.71 8.92 6.14
N THR A 91 -13.19 9.38 7.28
CA THR A 91 -13.95 9.94 8.39
C THR A 91 -13.54 11.40 8.53
N PRO A 92 -14.35 12.36 8.02
CA PRO A 92 -14.05 13.78 8.17
C PRO A 92 -13.99 14.16 9.65
N ILE A 93 -12.93 14.89 10.02
CA ILE A 93 -12.72 15.39 11.39
C ILE A 93 -12.20 16.83 11.41
N ILE A 94 -12.40 17.50 12.54
CA ILE A 94 -11.67 18.72 12.92
C ILE A 94 -10.78 18.37 14.12
N LYS A 95 -9.47 18.55 13.98
CA LYS A 95 -8.51 18.44 15.08
C LYS A 95 -8.41 19.79 15.77
N PHE A 96 -8.30 19.81 17.09
CA PHE A 96 -8.08 21.02 17.87
C PHE A 96 -7.47 20.69 19.23
N ARG A 97 -6.94 21.69 19.91
CA ARG A 97 -6.55 21.62 21.31
C ARG A 97 -7.56 22.37 22.15
N TYR A 98 -8.17 21.68 23.09
CA TYR A 98 -9.08 22.25 24.08
C TYR A 98 -8.26 22.80 25.25
N LEU A 99 -8.16 24.13 25.34
CA LEU A 99 -7.26 24.84 26.24
C LEU A 99 -7.58 24.66 27.73
N PRO A 100 -8.84 24.65 28.20
CA PRO A 100 -9.14 24.58 29.63
C PRO A 100 -8.58 23.34 30.34
N THR A 101 -8.44 22.22 29.64
CA THR A 101 -7.82 21.00 30.17
C THR A 101 -6.59 20.56 29.39
N ASN A 102 -6.15 21.35 28.41
CA ASN A 102 -4.96 21.16 27.60
C ASN A 102 -4.92 19.82 26.84
N ILE A 103 -6.08 19.33 26.38
CA ILE A 103 -6.27 18.04 25.70
C ILE A 103 -6.42 18.26 24.19
N SER A 104 -5.73 17.44 23.39
CA SER A 104 -5.96 17.35 21.94
C SER A 104 -7.25 16.57 21.66
N CYS A 105 -8.06 17.04 20.72
CA CYS A 105 -9.36 16.46 20.40
C CYS A 105 -9.55 16.32 18.89
N ASP A 106 -10.21 15.24 18.49
CA ASP A 106 -10.68 14.98 17.13
C ASP A 106 -12.21 14.95 17.16
N ILE A 107 -12.88 15.96 16.58
CA ILE A 107 -14.34 15.99 16.49
C ILE A 107 -14.82 15.53 15.10
N SER A 108 -15.73 14.55 15.09
CA SER A 108 -16.43 14.03 13.91
C SER A 108 -17.93 14.27 14.02
N PHE A 109 -18.59 14.45 12.88
CA PHE A 109 -20.05 14.65 12.80
C PHE A 109 -20.76 13.45 12.14
N LYS A 110 -20.00 12.41 11.75
CA LYS A 110 -20.53 11.25 11.03
C LYS A 110 -20.34 9.93 11.78
N ASN A 111 -19.32 9.83 12.62
CA ASN A 111 -18.89 8.55 13.22
C ASN A 111 -19.65 8.18 14.50
N SER A 112 -20.99 8.13 14.46
CA SER A 112 -21.81 7.75 15.62
C SER A 112 -21.54 6.31 16.09
N LEU A 113 -21.24 5.41 15.15
CA LEU A 113 -20.94 4.00 15.42
C LEU A 113 -19.63 3.80 16.21
N GLY A 114 -18.73 4.79 16.18
CA GLY A 114 -17.52 4.80 17.01
C GLY A 114 -17.80 4.66 18.51
N ILE A 115 -18.93 5.18 18.98
CA ILE A 115 -19.36 5.09 20.39
C ILE A 115 -19.54 3.63 20.80
N TYR A 116 -20.36 2.89 20.04
CA TYR A 116 -20.70 1.50 20.33
C TYR A 116 -19.52 0.54 20.14
N LYS A 117 -18.69 0.78 19.12
CA LYS A 117 -17.42 0.05 18.96
C LYS A 117 -16.55 0.21 20.20
N SER A 118 -16.44 1.43 20.71
CA SER A 118 -15.62 1.71 21.89
C SER A 118 -16.19 1.12 23.19
N GLN A 119 -17.52 1.00 23.29
CA GLN A 119 -18.19 0.27 24.38
C GLN A 119 -17.86 -1.23 24.30
N PHE A 120 -17.93 -1.85 23.13
CA PHE A 120 -17.51 -3.24 22.95
C PHE A 120 -16.04 -3.45 23.31
N MET A 121 -15.15 -2.57 22.85
CA MET A 121 -13.73 -2.64 23.21
C MET A 121 -13.50 -2.50 24.72
N ARG A 122 -14.27 -1.64 25.40
CA ARG A 122 -14.23 -1.52 26.86
C ARG A 122 -14.66 -2.81 27.54
N TYR A 123 -15.80 -3.37 27.13
CA TYR A 123 -16.31 -4.63 27.65
C TYR A 123 -15.26 -5.73 27.53
N CYS A 124 -14.65 -5.87 26.35
CA CYS A 124 -13.56 -6.84 26.13
C CYS A 124 -12.38 -6.59 27.09
N ALA A 125 -11.93 -5.34 27.22
CA ALA A 125 -10.81 -4.99 28.09
C ALA A 125 -11.08 -5.27 29.57
N SER A 126 -12.34 -5.18 30.03
CA SER A 126 -12.74 -5.41 31.42
C SER A 126 -13.18 -6.84 31.74
N ARG A 127 -13.30 -7.72 30.72
CA ARG A 127 -13.87 -9.06 30.90
C ARG A 127 -13.02 -9.99 31.79
N ASP A 128 -11.70 -9.83 31.73
CA ASP A 128 -10.72 -10.59 32.53
C ASP A 128 -9.56 -9.66 32.90
N PRO A 129 -9.04 -9.72 34.14
CA PRO A 129 -8.00 -8.80 34.62
C PRO A 129 -6.70 -8.82 33.79
N ARG A 130 -6.45 -9.89 33.03
CA ARG A 130 -5.25 -10.06 32.18
C ARG A 130 -5.37 -9.31 30.85
N ILE A 131 -6.59 -9.09 30.35
CA ILE A 131 -6.81 -8.60 28.98
C ILE A 131 -6.36 -7.16 28.82
N ARG A 132 -6.79 -6.25 29.70
CA ARG A 132 -6.40 -4.83 29.60
C ARG A 132 -4.88 -4.64 29.66
N PRO A 133 -4.13 -5.22 30.61
CA PRO A 133 -2.67 -5.18 30.61
C PRO A 133 -2.07 -5.68 29.29
N LEU A 134 -2.52 -6.83 28.79
CA LEU A 134 -2.07 -7.39 27.51
C LEU A 134 -2.31 -6.42 26.34
N MET A 135 -3.52 -5.86 26.23
CA MET A 135 -3.87 -4.90 25.18
C MET A 135 -2.99 -3.65 25.23
N LEU A 136 -2.72 -3.12 26.43
CA LEU A 136 -1.85 -1.95 26.58
C LEU A 136 -0.40 -2.27 26.24
N LEU A 137 0.11 -3.44 26.64
CA LEU A 137 1.45 -3.92 26.27
C LEU A 137 1.59 -4.04 24.75
N LEU A 138 0.63 -4.69 24.07
CA LEU A 138 0.65 -4.85 22.62
C LEU A 138 0.50 -3.52 21.88
N LYS A 139 -0.31 -2.59 22.39
CA LYS A 139 -0.39 -1.23 21.84
C LYS A 139 0.92 -0.46 21.98
N TYR A 140 1.57 -0.57 23.14
CA TYR A 140 2.88 0.07 23.37
C TYR A 140 3.95 -0.57 22.48
N TRP A 141 3.99 -1.89 22.41
CA TRP A 141 4.85 -2.67 21.51
C TRP A 141 4.72 -2.22 20.06
N ALA A 142 3.48 -2.12 19.55
CA ALA A 142 3.26 -1.70 18.17
C ALA A 142 3.67 -0.24 17.90
N ARG A 143 3.57 0.65 18.90
CA ARG A 143 4.09 2.02 18.85
C ARG A 143 5.62 2.02 18.87
N HIS A 144 6.24 1.25 19.76
CA HIS A 144 7.68 1.15 19.94
C HIS A 144 8.38 0.67 18.67
N TYR A 145 7.87 -0.39 18.03
CA TYR A 145 8.38 -0.91 16.77
C TYR A 145 7.89 -0.18 15.51
N GLY A 146 7.06 0.87 15.67
CA GLY A 146 6.58 1.67 14.56
C GLY A 146 5.77 0.86 13.53
N ILE A 147 4.95 -0.09 14.00
CA ILE A 147 4.05 -0.93 13.18
C ILE A 147 2.57 -0.56 13.33
N ALA A 148 2.25 0.38 14.24
CA ALA A 148 0.94 1.02 14.34
C ALA A 148 0.95 2.46 13.79
N GLY A 149 -0.18 2.91 13.22
CA GLY A 149 -0.39 4.29 12.78
C GLY A 149 -0.72 4.45 11.29
N SER A 150 -0.53 5.66 10.74
CA SER A 150 -0.87 5.98 9.35
C SER A 150 -0.08 5.13 8.35
N GLY A 151 -0.78 4.57 7.35
CA GLY A 151 -0.21 3.65 6.33
C GLY A 151 0.20 2.27 6.87
N ARG A 152 -0.08 2.00 8.15
CA ARG A 152 0.22 0.77 8.88
C ARG A 152 -1.06 0.20 9.47
N ILE A 153 -0.94 -0.71 10.44
CA ILE A 153 -2.09 -1.21 11.19
C ILE A 153 -2.61 -0.05 12.06
N SER A 154 -3.89 0.30 11.89
CA SER A 154 -4.51 1.33 12.71
C SER A 154 -4.59 0.87 14.18
N SER A 155 -4.58 1.79 15.15
CA SER A 155 -4.70 1.40 16.57
C SER A 155 -5.98 0.61 16.86
N TYR A 156 -7.06 0.92 16.14
CA TYR A 156 -8.31 0.15 16.20
C TYR A 156 -8.14 -1.24 15.57
N GLY A 157 -7.52 -1.33 14.38
CA GLY A 157 -7.24 -2.61 13.72
C GLY A 157 -6.36 -3.53 14.56
N LEU A 158 -5.34 -3.00 15.25
CA LEU A 158 -4.52 -3.78 16.19
C LEU A 158 -5.36 -4.33 17.34
N VAL A 159 -6.22 -3.50 17.94
CA VAL A 159 -7.15 -3.94 18.99
C VAL A 159 -8.09 -5.03 18.48
N CYS A 160 -8.56 -4.93 17.22
CA CYS A 160 -9.38 -5.97 16.62
C CYS A 160 -8.61 -7.30 16.47
N LEU A 161 -7.34 -7.27 16.07
CA LEU A 161 -6.49 -8.48 16.03
C LEU A 161 -6.33 -9.08 17.43
N ILE A 162 -6.10 -8.26 18.45
CA ILE A 162 -5.98 -8.74 19.84
C ILE A 162 -7.27 -9.44 20.29
N ILE A 163 -8.43 -8.82 20.02
CA ILE A 163 -9.72 -9.43 20.37
C ILE A 163 -9.95 -10.72 19.62
N PHE A 164 -9.64 -10.77 18.33
CA PHE A 164 -9.78 -11.99 17.56
C PHE A 164 -8.91 -13.13 18.11
N TYR A 165 -7.65 -12.86 18.47
CA TYR A 165 -6.79 -13.83 19.13
C TYR A 165 -7.39 -14.34 20.46
N LEU A 166 -7.93 -13.43 21.29
CA LEU A 166 -8.54 -13.78 22.58
C LEU A 166 -9.88 -14.52 22.43
N GLN A 167 -10.53 -14.44 21.26
CA GLN A 167 -11.75 -15.18 20.91
C GLN A 167 -11.48 -16.61 20.44
N GLN A 168 -10.24 -16.94 20.10
CA GLN A 168 -9.91 -18.29 19.61
C GLN A 168 -10.16 -19.32 20.72
N GLU A 169 -10.63 -20.51 20.35
CA GLU A 169 -11.01 -21.57 21.29
C GLU A 169 -9.84 -21.98 22.20
N SER A 170 -8.62 -22.00 21.68
CA SER A 170 -7.41 -22.28 22.45
C SER A 170 -7.08 -21.23 23.52
N VAL A 171 -7.65 -20.02 23.41
CA VAL A 171 -7.44 -18.91 24.36
C VAL A 171 -8.68 -18.71 25.24
N GLY A 172 -9.87 -18.64 24.64
CA GLY A 172 -11.15 -18.68 25.36
C GLY A 172 -11.40 -17.55 26.36
N LEU A 173 -10.70 -16.42 26.23
CA LEU A 173 -10.80 -15.29 27.17
C LEU A 173 -11.91 -14.30 26.81
N LEU A 174 -12.31 -14.24 25.54
CA LEU A 174 -13.37 -13.35 25.07
C LEU A 174 -14.48 -14.11 24.33
N PRO A 175 -15.75 -13.75 24.58
CA PRO A 175 -16.85 -14.20 23.74
C PRO A 175 -16.83 -13.46 22.39
N THR A 176 -17.55 -14.03 21.43
CA THR A 176 -17.82 -13.38 20.14
C THR A 176 -18.94 -12.34 20.29
N MET A 177 -18.93 -11.29 19.46
CA MET A 177 -20.02 -10.30 19.47
C MET A 177 -21.38 -10.96 19.20
N LEU A 178 -21.41 -11.95 18.31
CA LEU A 178 -22.61 -12.73 17.99
C LEU A 178 -23.19 -13.40 19.24
N THR A 179 -22.35 -13.97 20.12
CA THR A 179 -22.83 -14.58 21.37
C THR A 179 -23.50 -13.56 22.28
N LEU A 180 -22.91 -12.36 22.41
CA LEU A 180 -23.46 -11.29 23.25
C LEU A 180 -24.73 -10.66 22.67
N GLN A 181 -24.88 -10.68 21.35
CA GLN A 181 -26.04 -10.13 20.65
C GLN A 181 -27.27 -11.05 20.70
N LYS A 182 -27.09 -12.35 20.92
CA LYS A 182 -28.19 -13.35 20.95
C LYS A 182 -29.16 -13.16 22.09
N THR A 183 -28.73 -12.57 23.21
CA THR A 183 -29.52 -12.45 24.44
C THR A 183 -30.17 -11.07 24.60
N CYS A 184 -30.13 -10.23 23.57
CA CYS A 184 -30.80 -8.92 23.57
C CYS A 184 -31.57 -8.66 22.28
N ALA A 185 -32.68 -7.94 22.39
CA ALA A 185 -33.41 -7.43 21.23
C ALA A 185 -32.49 -6.46 20.43
N PRO A 186 -32.42 -6.57 19.09
CA PRO A 186 -31.56 -5.71 18.30
C PRO A 186 -31.94 -4.22 18.38
N TYR A 187 -30.99 -3.39 18.76
CA TYR A 187 -31.05 -1.93 18.65
C TYR A 187 -30.22 -1.50 17.44
N LEU A 188 -30.88 -0.90 16.46
CA LEU A 188 -30.29 -0.58 15.16
C LEU A 188 -29.88 0.89 15.06
N VAL A 189 -28.64 1.14 14.68
CA VAL A 189 -28.13 2.47 14.32
C VAL A 189 -27.47 2.36 12.95
N CYS A 190 -27.90 3.20 12.01
CA CYS A 190 -27.42 3.16 10.62
C CYS A 190 -27.53 1.76 9.97
N GLY A 191 -28.58 1.00 10.31
CA GLY A 191 -28.82 -0.36 9.80
C GLY A 191 -28.02 -1.49 10.49
N TRP A 192 -27.13 -1.16 11.43
CA TRP A 192 -26.32 -2.15 12.16
C TRP A 192 -26.85 -2.37 13.57
N GLN A 193 -26.83 -3.62 14.04
CA GLN A 193 -27.09 -3.92 15.46
C GLN A 193 -25.88 -3.50 16.27
N VAL A 194 -26.06 -2.52 17.15
CA VAL A 194 -24.96 -1.92 17.92
C VAL A 194 -24.92 -2.34 19.38
N ASN A 195 -26.06 -2.77 19.93
CA ASN A 195 -26.16 -3.22 21.31
C ASN A 195 -25.79 -4.70 21.44
N PHE A 196 -25.36 -5.05 22.64
CA PHE A 196 -25.08 -6.40 23.08
C PHE A 196 -25.35 -6.48 24.59
N ASN A 197 -25.57 -7.67 25.13
CA ASN A 197 -25.83 -7.85 26.55
C ASN A 197 -24.55 -8.25 27.28
N GLU A 198 -24.02 -7.34 28.11
CA GLU A 198 -22.83 -7.59 28.95
C GLU A 198 -23.06 -8.69 29.99
N ALA A 199 -24.32 -8.92 30.39
CA ALA A 199 -24.72 -9.95 31.35
C ALA A 199 -25.08 -11.29 30.69
N THR A 200 -24.73 -11.48 29.41
CA THR A 200 -24.90 -12.78 28.73
C THR A 200 -24.25 -13.89 29.57
N PRO A 201 -24.95 -14.99 29.90
CA PRO A 201 -24.31 -16.14 30.55
C PRO A 201 -23.25 -16.75 29.64
N LEU A 202 -22.01 -16.84 30.14
CA LEU A 202 -20.85 -17.35 29.40
C LEU A 202 -20.24 -18.55 30.15
N PRO A 203 -19.59 -19.47 29.44
CA PRO A 203 -18.83 -20.54 30.09
C PRO A 203 -17.74 -19.97 31.00
N ALA A 204 -17.37 -20.73 32.03
CA ALA A 204 -16.26 -20.38 32.90
C ALA A 204 -14.96 -20.30 32.08
N ILE A 205 -14.13 -19.32 32.39
CA ILE A 205 -12.80 -19.20 31.78
C ILE A 205 -11.92 -20.30 32.36
N THR A 206 -11.49 -21.23 31.52
CA THR A 206 -10.58 -22.33 31.89
C THR A 206 -9.12 -22.00 31.64
N ASN A 207 -8.83 -20.98 30.83
CA ASN A 207 -7.48 -20.55 30.53
C ASN A 207 -6.80 -19.91 31.76
N ASP A 208 -5.68 -20.48 32.17
CA ASP A 208 -4.85 -20.08 33.32
C ASP A 208 -3.54 -19.38 32.92
N SER A 209 -3.34 -19.11 31.62
CA SER A 209 -2.13 -18.49 31.10
C SER A 209 -1.90 -17.10 31.72
N SER A 210 -0.64 -16.83 32.09
CA SER A 210 -0.23 -15.51 32.56
C SER A 210 -0.28 -14.47 31.43
N VAL A 211 -0.25 -13.17 31.77
CA VAL A 211 -0.16 -12.09 30.77
C VAL A 211 1.07 -12.26 29.86
N ALA A 212 2.19 -12.71 30.42
CA ALA A 212 3.41 -12.96 29.65
C ALA A 212 3.24 -14.11 28.65
N THR A 213 2.62 -15.22 29.07
CA THR A 213 2.31 -16.35 28.20
C THR A 213 1.33 -15.95 27.09
N LEU A 214 0.28 -15.17 27.41
CA LEU A 214 -0.66 -14.66 26.41
C LEU A 214 0.01 -13.71 25.41
N LEU A 215 0.94 -12.87 25.88
CA LEU A 215 1.72 -11.99 25.01
C LEU A 215 2.61 -12.79 24.05
N HIS A 216 3.32 -13.79 24.57
CA HIS A 216 4.15 -14.68 23.76
C HIS A 216 3.30 -15.43 22.72
N ASN A 217 2.19 -16.02 23.15
CA ASN A 217 1.30 -16.79 22.27
C ASN A 217 0.60 -15.90 21.22
N PHE A 218 0.31 -14.63 21.52
CA PHE A 218 -0.16 -13.67 20.52
C PHE A 218 0.86 -13.47 19.39
N PHE A 219 2.15 -13.33 19.75
CA PHE A 219 3.22 -13.18 18.77
C PHE A 219 3.38 -14.44 17.91
N LEU A 220 3.39 -15.63 18.54
CA LEU A 220 3.43 -16.90 17.81
C LEU A 220 2.23 -17.08 16.87
N PHE A 221 1.03 -16.71 17.34
CA PHE A 221 -0.19 -16.80 16.55
C PHE A 221 -0.08 -15.97 15.26
N TYR A 222 0.28 -14.70 15.37
CA TYR A 222 0.31 -13.80 14.22
C TYR A 222 1.57 -13.87 13.36
N ALA A 223 2.67 -14.39 13.88
CA ALA A 223 3.83 -14.76 13.07
C ALA A 223 3.45 -15.83 12.03
N ASN A 224 2.63 -16.80 12.42
CA ASN A 224 2.23 -17.94 11.59
C ASN A 224 0.85 -17.77 10.91
N PHE A 225 0.10 -16.70 11.24
CA PHE A 225 -1.24 -16.50 10.70
C PHE A 225 -1.20 -16.22 9.19
N ASN A 226 -1.99 -16.98 8.42
CA ASN A 226 -2.14 -16.76 6.99
C ASN A 226 -3.19 -15.67 6.71
N PHE A 227 -2.74 -14.46 6.38
CA PHE A 227 -3.63 -13.37 5.98
C PHE A 227 -4.13 -13.48 4.53
N ASN A 228 -3.50 -14.30 3.69
CA ASN A 228 -3.83 -14.40 2.28
C ASN A 228 -5.23 -14.99 2.10
N SER A 229 -6.06 -14.32 1.28
CA SER A 229 -7.45 -14.69 0.99
C SER A 229 -8.30 -15.03 2.25
N SER A 230 -7.96 -14.43 3.38
CA SER A 230 -8.58 -14.68 4.68
C SER A 230 -9.27 -13.41 5.21
N VAL A 231 -10.49 -13.57 5.69
CA VAL A 231 -11.28 -12.51 6.32
C VAL A 231 -11.46 -12.86 7.80
N ILE A 232 -10.78 -12.12 8.66
CA ILE A 232 -10.89 -12.23 10.11
C ILE A 232 -12.22 -11.60 10.54
N CYS A 233 -13.14 -12.37 11.12
CA CYS A 233 -14.45 -11.88 11.52
C CYS A 233 -14.59 -11.82 13.05
N LEU A 234 -14.67 -10.62 13.62
CA LEU A 234 -14.87 -10.44 15.06
C LEU A 234 -16.33 -10.72 15.50
N LEU A 235 -17.27 -10.73 14.56
CA LEU A 235 -18.66 -11.02 14.85
C LEU A 235 -18.80 -12.45 15.38
N ASP A 236 -18.23 -13.43 14.69
CA ASP A 236 -18.33 -14.85 15.02
C ASP A 236 -17.01 -15.48 15.51
N GLY A 237 -15.92 -14.71 15.55
CA GLY A 237 -14.61 -15.16 15.99
C GLY A 237 -13.90 -16.10 15.01
N LYS A 238 -14.36 -16.18 13.75
CA LYS A 238 -13.82 -17.13 12.75
C LYS A 238 -13.07 -16.44 11.62
N VAL A 239 -12.28 -17.24 10.90
CA VAL A 239 -11.70 -16.86 9.61
C VAL A 239 -12.62 -17.37 8.51
N HIS A 240 -13.06 -16.47 7.63
CA HIS A 240 -13.81 -16.80 6.43
C HIS A 240 -12.91 -16.70 5.20
N SER A 241 -13.17 -17.49 4.17
CA SER A 241 -12.49 -17.31 2.89
C SER A 241 -12.95 -16.01 2.23
N GLU A 242 -12.02 -15.27 1.63
CA GLU A 242 -12.32 -14.13 0.75
C GLU A 242 -13.42 -14.48 -0.26
N SER A 243 -13.37 -15.69 -0.84
CA SER A 243 -14.32 -16.11 -1.86
C SER A 243 -15.78 -16.13 -1.39
N SER A 244 -15.98 -16.28 -0.07
CA SER A 244 -17.32 -16.28 0.53
C SER A 244 -18.00 -14.92 0.47
N PHE A 245 -17.24 -13.85 0.24
CA PHE A 245 -17.79 -12.48 0.14
C PHE A 245 -18.19 -12.09 -1.30
N TYR A 246 -17.93 -12.95 -2.30
CA TYR A 246 -18.35 -12.71 -3.68
C TYR A 246 -19.82 -13.08 -3.93
N PHE A 247 -20.31 -14.14 -3.28
CA PHE A 247 -21.66 -14.68 -3.48
C PHE A 247 -22.48 -14.58 -2.18
N ASP A 248 -23.70 -14.06 -2.26
CA ASP A 248 -24.49 -13.79 -1.04
C ASP A 248 -24.94 -15.08 -0.30
N ASN A 249 -24.97 -16.21 -1.01
CA ASN A 249 -25.41 -17.50 -0.48
C ASN A 249 -24.35 -18.25 0.35
N SER A 250 -23.06 -17.89 0.24
CA SER A 250 -21.98 -18.54 0.98
C SER A 250 -21.73 -17.93 2.36
N LEU A 251 -22.26 -16.73 2.63
CA LEU A 251 -22.15 -16.11 3.94
C LEU A 251 -23.17 -16.68 4.94
N PRO A 252 -22.78 -16.88 6.22
CA PRO A 252 -23.67 -17.38 7.26
C PRO A 252 -24.99 -16.62 7.38
N SER A 253 -26.06 -17.32 7.74
CA SER A 253 -27.42 -16.75 7.84
C SER A 253 -27.51 -15.60 8.84
N TYR A 254 -26.76 -15.66 9.95
CA TYR A 254 -26.75 -14.59 10.95
C TYR A 254 -26.17 -13.26 10.42
N MET A 255 -25.43 -13.26 9.30
CA MET A 255 -24.97 -12.04 8.61
C MET A 255 -26.05 -11.40 7.71
N HIS A 256 -27.32 -11.74 7.89
CA HIS A 256 -28.44 -11.22 7.11
C HIS A 256 -28.47 -9.69 6.98
N ARG A 257 -28.04 -8.91 7.99
CA ARG A 257 -27.99 -7.44 7.88
C ARG A 257 -26.98 -6.94 6.87
N TYR A 258 -25.82 -7.58 6.78
CA TYR A 258 -24.84 -7.29 5.74
C TYR A 258 -25.43 -7.64 4.37
N LYS A 259 -25.99 -8.86 4.22
CA LYS A 259 -26.59 -9.32 2.96
C LYS A 259 -27.72 -8.41 2.48
N ASN A 260 -28.67 -8.11 3.35
CA ASN A 260 -29.77 -7.20 3.05
C ASN A 260 -29.25 -5.78 2.78
N GLY A 261 -28.26 -5.30 3.54
CA GLY A 261 -27.68 -3.99 3.29
C GLY A 261 -27.07 -3.85 1.89
N LEU A 262 -26.51 -4.93 1.32
CA LEU A 262 -25.97 -4.89 -0.05
C LEU A 262 -27.05 -4.61 -1.09
N THR A 263 -28.29 -5.08 -0.88
CA THR A 263 -29.42 -4.76 -1.77
C THR A 263 -29.87 -3.31 -1.64
N TYR A 264 -29.70 -2.71 -0.46
CA TYR A 264 -29.98 -1.30 -0.17
C TYR A 264 -28.78 -0.36 -0.43
N GLY A 265 -27.74 -0.83 -1.12
CA GLY A 265 -26.65 0.02 -1.59
C GLY A 265 -25.53 0.31 -0.58
N ILE A 266 -25.41 -0.46 0.52
CA ILE A 266 -24.17 -0.40 1.32
C ILE A 266 -23.01 -0.94 0.47
N ARG A 267 -21.81 -0.38 0.65
CA ARG A 267 -20.62 -0.91 -0.03
C ARG A 267 -20.30 -2.31 0.48
N ARG A 268 -19.87 -3.18 -0.41
CA ARG A 268 -19.29 -4.49 -0.07
C ARG A 268 -17.95 -4.32 0.66
N LEU A 269 -17.64 -5.24 1.56
CA LEU A 269 -16.33 -5.31 2.21
C LEU A 269 -15.25 -5.52 1.13
N ASP A 270 -14.25 -4.63 1.10
CA ASP A 270 -13.12 -4.75 0.17
C ASP A 270 -12.15 -5.82 0.68
N THR A 271 -12.24 -7.02 0.09
CA THR A 271 -11.44 -8.19 0.44
C THR A 271 -10.07 -8.22 -0.23
N LEU A 272 -9.82 -7.35 -1.22
CA LEU A 272 -8.55 -7.29 -1.98
C LEU A 272 -7.47 -6.50 -1.23
N LYS A 273 -7.51 -6.51 0.11
CA LYS A 273 -6.52 -5.86 0.97
C LYS A 273 -5.54 -6.88 1.54
N PRO A 274 -4.30 -6.48 1.82
CA PRO A 274 -3.31 -7.38 2.43
C PRO A 274 -3.80 -8.03 3.73
N ALA A 275 -4.53 -7.28 4.56
CA ALA A 275 -5.18 -7.79 5.75
C ALA A 275 -6.65 -7.35 5.74
N VAL A 276 -7.56 -8.31 5.90
CA VAL A 276 -9.00 -8.07 5.96
C VAL A 276 -9.49 -8.47 7.34
N ILE A 277 -9.80 -7.45 8.15
CA ILE A 277 -10.42 -7.61 9.45
C ILE A 277 -11.83 -7.04 9.31
N GLN A 278 -12.86 -7.83 9.54
CA GLN A 278 -14.24 -7.36 9.53
C GLN A 278 -14.58 -6.76 10.89
N ASP A 279 -15.06 -5.51 10.89
CA ASP A 279 -15.54 -4.83 12.10
C ASP A 279 -16.72 -5.60 12.74
N PRO A 280 -16.81 -5.71 14.07
CA PRO A 280 -17.84 -6.51 14.74
C PRO A 280 -19.26 -5.91 14.65
N ILE A 281 -19.39 -4.63 14.29
CA ILE A 281 -20.69 -3.93 14.18
C ILE A 281 -20.95 -3.57 12.72
N GLU A 282 -20.03 -2.85 12.07
CA GLU A 282 -20.15 -2.44 10.68
C GLU A 282 -19.51 -3.48 9.76
N LEU A 283 -20.24 -4.55 9.43
CA LEU A 283 -19.67 -5.71 8.72
C LEU A 283 -19.11 -5.41 7.32
N ASN A 284 -19.36 -4.22 6.76
CA ASN A 284 -18.76 -3.76 5.51
C ASN A 284 -17.46 -2.94 5.69
N GLN A 285 -16.99 -2.75 6.92
CA GLN A 285 -15.79 -1.98 7.21
C GLN A 285 -14.60 -2.90 7.50
N ASN A 286 -13.44 -2.51 6.95
CA ASN A 286 -12.15 -3.09 7.28
C ASN A 286 -11.29 -2.10 8.10
N PRO A 287 -11.07 -2.32 9.41
CA PRO A 287 -10.18 -1.51 10.25
C PRO A 287 -8.71 -1.52 9.81
N ALA A 288 -8.29 -2.51 9.01
CA ALA A 288 -6.97 -2.64 8.40
C ALA A 288 -6.94 -2.18 6.93
N ALA A 289 -7.96 -1.47 6.43
CA ALA A 289 -8.03 -1.05 5.02
C ALA A 289 -6.84 -0.16 4.56
N SER A 290 -6.23 0.59 5.48
CA SER A 290 -5.04 1.41 5.21
C SER A 290 -3.72 0.65 5.30
N THR A 291 -3.74 -0.61 5.75
CA THR A 291 -2.54 -1.41 5.97
C THR A 291 -1.98 -1.83 4.62
N SER A 292 -0.78 -1.32 4.30
CA SER A 292 -0.05 -1.76 3.10
C SER A 292 0.51 -3.17 3.28
N ASN A 293 0.82 -3.85 2.16
CA ASN A 293 1.46 -5.17 2.21
C ASN A 293 2.81 -5.12 2.96
N ARG A 294 3.55 -4.02 2.81
CA ARG A 294 4.79 -3.79 3.56
C ARG A 294 4.55 -3.70 5.07
N ALA A 295 3.48 -3.03 5.47
CA ALA A 295 3.14 -2.90 6.89
C ALA A 295 2.69 -4.23 7.49
N LEU A 296 1.97 -5.06 6.73
CA LEU A 296 1.57 -6.40 7.18
C LEU A 296 2.78 -7.31 7.35
N ILE A 297 3.69 -7.35 6.37
CA ILE A 297 4.94 -8.12 6.48
C ILE A 297 5.76 -7.63 7.69
N ALA A 298 5.86 -6.31 7.88
CA ALA A 298 6.55 -5.76 9.03
C ALA A 298 5.90 -6.20 10.36
N PHE A 299 4.56 -6.22 10.43
CA PHE A 299 3.85 -6.73 11.60
C PHE A 299 4.15 -8.21 11.86
N GLN A 300 4.10 -9.09 10.85
CA GLN A 300 4.39 -10.51 11.03
C GLN A 300 5.85 -10.75 11.45
N ASN A 301 6.81 -10.04 10.85
CA ASN A 301 8.21 -10.13 11.23
C ASN A 301 8.45 -9.61 12.66
N CYS A 302 7.75 -8.55 13.08
CA CYS A 302 7.78 -8.07 14.47
C CYS A 302 7.25 -9.14 15.42
N CYS A 303 6.14 -9.79 15.07
CA CYS A 303 5.58 -10.90 15.84
C CYS A 303 6.59 -12.05 15.95
N GLU A 304 7.17 -12.50 14.83
CA GLU A 304 8.16 -13.59 14.83
C GLU A 304 9.39 -13.25 15.71
N CYS A 305 9.96 -12.06 15.54
CA CYS A 305 11.11 -11.64 16.33
C CYS A 305 10.78 -11.51 17.82
N SER A 306 9.60 -10.94 18.15
CA SER A 306 9.15 -10.79 19.53
C SER A 306 8.82 -12.14 20.16
N ALA A 307 8.31 -13.11 19.39
CA ALA A 307 8.12 -14.48 19.86
C ALA A 307 9.47 -15.13 20.21
N ASN A 308 10.47 -15.01 19.33
CA ASN A 308 11.81 -15.53 19.61
C ASN A 308 12.42 -14.90 20.88
N MET A 309 12.26 -13.59 21.06
CA MET A 309 12.65 -12.90 22.29
C MET A 309 11.94 -13.47 23.52
N CYS A 310 10.61 -13.66 23.45
CA CYS A 310 9.84 -14.27 24.53
C CYS A 310 10.30 -15.69 24.86
N SER A 311 10.65 -16.51 23.85
CA SER A 311 11.19 -17.86 24.04
C SER A 311 12.51 -17.88 24.82
N THR A 312 13.38 -16.89 24.63
CA THR A 312 14.67 -16.84 25.37
C THR A 312 14.49 -16.62 26.88
N VAL A 313 13.37 -16.03 27.29
CA VAL A 313 13.08 -15.74 28.71
C VAL A 313 11.97 -16.63 29.29
N SER A 314 11.28 -17.43 28.47
CA SER A 314 10.20 -18.30 28.95
C SER A 314 10.69 -19.36 29.92
N GLU A 315 11.92 -19.86 29.75
CA GLU A 315 12.55 -20.82 30.67
C GLU A 315 12.80 -20.23 32.06
N LYS A 316 12.91 -18.91 32.17
CA LYS A 316 13.09 -18.16 33.42
C LYS A 316 11.78 -17.48 33.86
N ASN A 317 10.64 -18.12 33.59
CA ASN A 317 9.32 -17.60 33.95
C ASN A 317 9.06 -16.15 33.47
N TYR A 318 9.64 -15.78 32.32
CA TYR A 318 9.57 -14.43 31.75
C TYR A 318 10.20 -13.32 32.61
N ASP A 319 11.18 -13.65 33.46
CA ASP A 319 11.98 -12.67 34.18
C ASP A 319 12.66 -11.70 33.19
N ASN A 320 12.55 -10.40 33.46
CA ASN A 320 13.07 -9.32 32.62
C ASN A 320 12.47 -9.24 31.19
N LEU A 321 11.29 -9.84 30.94
CA LEU A 321 10.63 -9.82 29.62
C LEU A 321 10.52 -8.42 29.01
N LEU A 322 10.14 -7.41 29.79
CA LEU A 322 10.02 -6.04 29.30
C LEU A 322 11.39 -5.47 28.86
N THR A 323 12.45 -5.81 29.58
CA THR A 323 13.82 -5.39 29.24
C THR A 323 14.27 -6.04 27.95
N VAL A 324 13.93 -7.32 27.71
CA VAL A 324 14.28 -8.00 26.46
C VAL A 324 13.45 -7.46 25.28
N LEU A 325 12.14 -7.26 25.48
CA LEU A 325 11.24 -6.75 24.45
C LEU A 325 11.47 -5.27 24.09
N PHE A 326 11.97 -4.44 25.01
CA PHE A 326 12.08 -2.99 24.80
C PHE A 326 13.48 -2.40 24.99
N GLY A 327 14.46 -3.22 25.38
CA GLY A 327 15.83 -2.77 25.68
C GLY A 327 16.76 -2.70 24.46
N GLY A 328 16.42 -3.37 23.36
CA GLY A 328 17.13 -3.22 22.10
C GLY A 328 16.72 -1.95 21.34
N ALA A 329 17.53 -1.50 20.38
CA ALA A 329 17.06 -0.52 19.40
C ALA A 329 15.76 -1.05 18.76
N PRO A 330 14.76 -0.20 18.48
CA PRO A 330 13.55 -0.62 17.76
C PRO A 330 14.01 -1.41 16.56
N LEU A 331 13.55 -2.65 16.44
CA LEU A 331 13.99 -3.58 15.40
C LEU A 331 13.99 -2.83 14.08
N GLN A 332 15.19 -2.42 13.64
CA GLN A 332 15.37 -1.84 12.32
C GLN A 332 15.24 -3.02 11.41
N PHE A 333 13.99 -3.34 11.07
CA PHE A 333 13.73 -4.27 9.99
C PHE A 333 14.30 -3.60 8.76
N LEU A 334 15.49 -4.07 8.39
CA LEU A 334 15.99 -4.08 7.03
C LEU A 334 14.76 -4.22 6.14
N PRO A 335 14.50 -3.30 5.20
CA PRO A 335 13.36 -3.41 4.32
C PRO A 335 13.38 -4.83 3.77
N ALA A 336 12.34 -5.62 4.10
CA ALA A 336 12.18 -6.99 3.65
C ALA A 336 12.72 -7.07 2.23
N LYS A 337 13.74 -7.92 1.98
CA LYS A 337 14.46 -8.03 0.69
C LYS A 337 13.50 -7.59 -0.39
N ARG A 338 13.69 -6.36 -0.90
CA ARG A 338 12.69 -5.69 -1.73
C ARG A 338 12.22 -6.74 -2.71
N LYS A 339 10.92 -7.08 -2.72
CA LYS A 339 10.37 -7.80 -3.88
C LYS A 339 10.75 -6.91 -5.05
N LYS A 340 11.79 -7.32 -5.79
CA LYS A 340 12.38 -6.51 -6.84
C LYS A 340 11.23 -6.12 -7.74
N LYS A 341 11.00 -4.81 -7.91
CA LYS A 341 9.88 -4.37 -8.73
C LYS A 341 10.16 -4.84 -10.14
N ARG A 342 9.33 -5.76 -10.62
CA ARG A 342 9.45 -6.34 -11.95
C ARG A 342 8.50 -5.59 -12.88
N PHE A 343 9.00 -5.24 -14.05
CA PHE A 343 8.23 -4.63 -15.11
C PHE A 343 8.48 -5.41 -16.39
N ARG A 344 7.41 -5.78 -17.09
CA ARG A 344 7.47 -6.63 -18.27
C ARG A 344 6.81 -5.90 -19.45
N THR A 345 7.49 -5.83 -20.58
CA THR A 345 6.94 -5.34 -21.86
C THR A 345 7.16 -6.38 -22.93
N LEU A 346 6.08 -6.75 -23.62
CA LEU A 346 6.16 -7.60 -24.79
C LEU A 346 6.24 -6.72 -26.05
N ILE A 347 7.24 -6.95 -26.89
CA ILE A 347 7.44 -6.25 -28.16
C ILE A 347 7.13 -7.23 -29.29
N SER A 348 6.01 -6.99 -29.97
CA SER A 348 5.58 -7.77 -31.13
C SER A 348 6.17 -7.20 -32.42
N PRO A 349 6.49 -8.06 -33.41
CA PRO A 349 7.03 -7.61 -34.69
C PRO A 349 6.05 -6.85 -35.58
N ASP A 350 4.75 -7.09 -35.44
CA ASP A 350 3.68 -6.46 -36.22
C ASP A 350 4.07 -6.30 -37.71
N GLN A 351 4.03 -5.08 -38.24
CA GLN A 351 4.41 -4.76 -39.63
C GLN A 351 5.92 -4.67 -39.88
N PHE A 352 6.75 -4.75 -38.84
CA PHE A 352 8.20 -4.51 -38.91
C PHE A 352 9.05 -5.78 -38.93
N VAL A 353 8.42 -6.97 -39.01
CA VAL A 353 9.11 -8.27 -38.96
C VAL A 353 10.20 -8.43 -40.02
N ARG A 354 10.07 -7.74 -41.16
CA ARG A 354 11.02 -7.81 -42.30
C ARG A 354 12.05 -6.68 -42.31
N VAL A 355 12.05 -5.79 -41.32
CA VAL A 355 12.98 -4.65 -41.26
C VAL A 355 14.42 -5.14 -41.06
N GLY A 356 15.35 -4.55 -41.81
CA GLY A 356 16.79 -4.84 -41.70
C GLY A 356 17.24 -6.13 -42.37
N LEU A 357 16.36 -6.84 -43.08
CA LEU A 357 16.74 -7.97 -43.91
C LEU A 357 17.52 -7.49 -45.16
N PRO A 358 18.47 -8.30 -45.69
CA PRO A 358 19.15 -8.01 -46.95
C PRO A 358 18.18 -7.84 -48.12
N ALA A 359 18.51 -6.97 -49.09
CA ALA A 359 17.66 -6.71 -50.25
C ALA A 359 17.42 -7.97 -51.13
N ASP A 360 18.37 -8.90 -51.10
CA ASP A 360 18.35 -10.18 -51.83
C ASP A 360 17.85 -11.36 -50.98
N PHE A 361 17.27 -11.11 -49.79
CA PHE A 361 16.88 -12.15 -48.83
C PHE A 361 15.99 -13.25 -49.42
N GLU A 362 15.04 -12.90 -50.30
CA GLU A 362 14.16 -13.91 -50.90
C GLU A 362 14.87 -14.82 -51.91
N THR A 363 15.94 -14.32 -52.52
CA THR A 363 16.72 -15.02 -53.57
C THR A 363 17.96 -15.73 -53.05
N ARG A 364 18.35 -15.51 -51.79
CA ARG A 364 19.52 -16.15 -51.17
C ARG A 364 19.26 -17.63 -50.88
N THR A 365 20.18 -18.49 -51.35
CA THR A 365 20.12 -19.96 -51.17
C THR A 365 20.98 -20.46 -50.01
N ASP A 366 21.85 -19.62 -49.47
CA ASP A 366 22.72 -19.96 -48.34
C ASP A 366 21.99 -19.91 -46.98
N ILE A 367 20.79 -19.31 -46.93
CA ILE A 367 19.93 -19.29 -45.75
C ILE A 367 18.99 -20.49 -45.81
N THR A 368 19.34 -21.56 -45.11
CA THR A 368 18.57 -22.81 -45.10
C THR A 368 17.24 -22.70 -44.36
N ASP A 369 17.17 -21.89 -43.30
CA ASP A 369 15.95 -21.65 -42.52
C ASP A 369 15.64 -20.14 -42.48
N LYS A 370 14.80 -19.72 -43.43
CA LYS A 370 14.38 -18.31 -43.57
C LYS A 370 13.54 -17.83 -42.38
N GLU A 371 12.70 -18.68 -41.78
CA GLU A 371 11.85 -18.27 -40.66
C GLU A 371 12.67 -18.03 -39.39
N LYS A 372 13.63 -18.92 -39.12
CA LYS A 372 14.57 -18.74 -38.02
C LYS A 372 15.42 -17.48 -38.21
N TYR A 373 15.92 -17.24 -39.43
CA TYR A 373 16.69 -16.04 -39.73
C TYR A 373 15.89 -14.75 -39.45
N ILE A 374 14.62 -14.71 -39.86
CA ILE A 374 13.73 -13.56 -39.59
C ILE A 374 13.58 -13.33 -38.08
N SER A 375 13.35 -14.40 -37.31
CA SER A 375 13.21 -14.33 -35.85
C SER A 375 14.49 -13.84 -35.16
N ASP A 376 15.64 -14.37 -35.59
CA ASP A 376 16.95 -14.03 -35.03
C ASP A 376 17.37 -12.59 -35.38
N ASN A 377 17.10 -12.15 -36.61
CA ASN A 377 17.31 -10.77 -37.02
C ASN A 377 16.41 -9.80 -36.23
N TRP A 378 15.13 -10.14 -36.07
CA TRP A 378 14.21 -9.34 -35.27
C TRP A 378 14.69 -9.19 -33.82
N TYR A 379 15.06 -10.31 -33.18
CA TYR A 379 15.60 -10.29 -31.82
C TYR A 379 16.87 -9.45 -31.73
N PHE A 380 17.78 -9.58 -32.69
CA PHE A 380 19.02 -8.80 -32.77
C PHE A 380 18.75 -7.29 -32.84
N ILE A 381 17.81 -6.85 -33.67
CA ILE A 381 17.45 -5.43 -33.81
C ILE A 381 16.83 -4.91 -32.50
N ILE A 382 15.88 -5.64 -31.93
CA ILE A 382 15.22 -5.23 -30.67
C ILE A 382 16.22 -5.15 -29.52
N PHE A 383 17.08 -6.15 -29.38
CA PHE A 383 18.11 -6.18 -28.35
C PHE A 383 19.00 -4.93 -28.42
N ASN A 384 19.53 -4.62 -29.61
CA ASN A 384 20.43 -3.48 -29.77
C ASN A 384 19.70 -2.14 -29.62
N LEU A 385 18.47 -2.00 -30.13
CA LEU A 385 17.66 -0.80 -29.91
C LEU A 385 17.40 -0.56 -28.42
N ILE A 386 17.09 -1.58 -27.63
CA ILE A 386 16.87 -1.43 -26.19
C ILE A 386 18.16 -0.96 -25.50
N LYS A 387 19.29 -1.59 -25.83
CA LYS A 387 20.61 -1.20 -25.31
C LYS A 387 20.92 0.26 -25.65
N ASP A 388 20.74 0.66 -26.91
CA ASP A 388 21.03 2.01 -27.37
C ASP A 388 20.03 3.04 -26.82
N ILE A 389 18.78 2.66 -26.55
CA ILE A 389 17.84 3.51 -25.80
C ILE A 389 18.38 3.82 -24.40
N PHE A 390 18.86 2.81 -23.66
CA PHE A 390 19.40 3.03 -22.32
C PHE A 390 20.68 3.87 -22.34
N VAL A 391 21.59 3.59 -23.27
CA VAL A 391 22.88 4.31 -23.37
C VAL A 391 22.70 5.70 -23.97
N MET A 392 22.08 5.84 -25.13
CA MET A 392 22.05 7.08 -25.89
C MET A 392 20.94 8.02 -25.43
N VAL A 393 19.74 7.48 -25.14
CA VAL A 393 18.57 8.29 -24.75
C VAL A 393 18.55 8.53 -23.25
N PHE A 394 18.77 7.51 -22.43
CA PHE A 394 18.72 7.67 -20.97
C PHE A 394 20.07 7.96 -20.32
N LYS A 395 21.17 7.90 -21.07
CA LYS A 395 22.55 8.12 -20.58
C LYS A 395 22.87 7.26 -19.36
N LEU A 396 22.40 6.01 -19.38
CA LEU A 396 22.71 5.01 -18.37
C LEU A 396 24.03 4.33 -18.70
N GLU A 397 24.75 3.95 -17.66
CA GLU A 397 25.82 2.97 -17.76
C GLU A 397 25.19 1.59 -17.88
N VAL A 398 25.56 0.83 -18.90
CA VAL A 398 25.01 -0.50 -19.19
C VAL A 398 26.15 -1.51 -19.18
N GLU A 399 26.09 -2.47 -18.26
CA GLU A 399 27.04 -3.58 -18.13
C GLU A 399 26.35 -4.90 -18.45
N MET A 400 26.86 -5.67 -19.41
CA MET A 400 26.29 -6.98 -19.76
C MET A 400 26.50 -8.01 -18.65
N LEU A 401 25.50 -8.86 -18.42
CA LEU A 401 25.55 -9.99 -17.51
C LEU A 401 25.53 -11.27 -18.35
N LEU A 402 26.66 -11.99 -18.39
CA LEU A 402 26.75 -13.30 -19.02
C LEU A 402 26.23 -14.35 -18.03
N ASP A 403 25.29 -15.20 -18.47
CA ASP A 403 24.91 -16.40 -17.74
C ASP A 403 26.02 -17.43 -17.97
N ASP A 404 26.92 -17.60 -17.00
CA ASP A 404 27.72 -18.81 -16.89
C ASP A 404 27.77 -19.27 -15.44
N HIS A 405 27.53 -20.56 -15.29
CA HIS A 405 27.80 -21.30 -14.07
C HIS A 405 29.21 -20.95 -13.56
N GLU A 406 29.27 -20.46 -12.32
CA GLU A 406 30.47 -20.17 -11.54
C GLU A 406 31.32 -18.95 -11.97
N ALA A 407 31.14 -17.87 -11.21
CA ALA A 407 32.18 -16.94 -10.79
C ALA A 407 33.22 -16.48 -11.84
N LYS A 408 32.88 -15.42 -12.60
CA LYS A 408 33.73 -14.23 -12.82
C LYS A 408 32.97 -13.18 -13.66
N GLN A 409 32.79 -11.99 -13.10
CA GLN A 409 32.38 -10.80 -13.85
C GLN A 409 33.50 -10.45 -14.84
N GLN A 410 33.32 -10.73 -16.12
CA GLN A 410 34.20 -10.18 -17.17
C GLN A 410 33.47 -9.06 -17.92
N LYS A 411 34.10 -7.89 -17.98
CA LYS A 411 33.70 -6.80 -18.88
C LYS A 411 34.09 -7.19 -20.31
N ILE A 412 33.12 -7.63 -21.11
CA ILE A 412 33.31 -7.80 -22.56
C ILE A 412 32.62 -6.62 -23.25
N ASN A 413 33.41 -5.75 -23.89
CA ASN A 413 32.90 -4.54 -24.55
C ASN A 413 32.40 -4.77 -25.99
N VAL A 414 32.67 -5.93 -26.59
CA VAL A 414 32.24 -6.24 -27.98
C VAL A 414 31.84 -7.72 -28.06
N ILE A 415 30.58 -7.97 -28.36
CA ILE A 415 30.01 -9.31 -28.57
C ILE A 415 29.73 -9.46 -30.06
N SER A 416 30.01 -10.63 -30.64
CA SER A 416 29.69 -10.90 -32.05
C SER A 416 28.18 -11.02 -32.27
N ASP A 417 27.69 -10.56 -33.42
CA ASP A 417 26.27 -10.65 -33.80
C ASP A 417 25.72 -12.08 -33.70
N VAL A 418 26.58 -13.07 -33.99
CA VAL A 418 26.32 -14.51 -33.90
C VAL A 418 26.03 -14.96 -32.47
N TYR A 419 26.71 -14.39 -31.46
CA TYR A 419 26.45 -14.74 -30.06
C TYR A 419 25.08 -14.24 -29.62
N ILE A 420 24.69 -13.00 -29.98
CA ILE A 420 23.38 -12.43 -29.61
C ILE A 420 22.25 -13.27 -30.21
N GLN A 421 22.38 -13.65 -31.48
CA GLN A 421 21.39 -14.45 -32.19
C GLN A 421 21.23 -15.85 -31.60
N ASN A 422 22.28 -16.44 -31.03
CA ASN A 422 22.23 -17.80 -30.45
C ASN A 422 21.69 -17.87 -29.01
N GLN A 423 21.61 -16.74 -28.30
CA GLN A 423 21.14 -16.72 -26.91
C GLN A 423 19.61 -16.63 -26.83
N GLN A 424 19.01 -17.44 -25.96
CA GLN A 424 17.57 -17.38 -25.68
C GLN A 424 17.21 -16.15 -24.86
N LYS A 425 18.13 -15.72 -23.99
CA LYS A 425 17.93 -14.68 -23.00
C LYS A 425 19.25 -13.99 -22.73
N ILE A 426 19.23 -12.65 -22.69
CA ILE A 426 20.41 -11.84 -22.36
C ILE A 426 20.01 -10.79 -21.32
N SER A 427 20.85 -10.57 -20.32
CA SER A 427 20.60 -9.55 -19.29
C SER A 427 21.74 -8.52 -19.23
N PHE A 428 21.40 -7.31 -18.83
CA PHE A 428 22.38 -6.27 -18.54
C PHE A 428 21.96 -5.43 -17.33
N ARG A 429 22.95 -5.03 -16.52
CA ARG A 429 22.79 -4.13 -15.38
C ARG A 429 22.86 -2.69 -15.88
N CYS A 430 21.86 -1.89 -15.52
CA CYS A 430 21.76 -0.48 -15.88
C CYS A 430 21.89 0.38 -14.62
N THR A 431 22.84 1.31 -14.62
CA THR A 431 23.04 2.29 -13.54
C THR A 431 22.95 3.72 -14.07
N GLY A 432 22.38 4.62 -13.28
CA GLY A 432 22.25 6.02 -13.68
C GLY A 432 21.97 6.95 -12.52
N ASN A 433 22.46 8.18 -12.63
CA ASN A 433 22.36 9.20 -11.60
C ASN A 433 21.62 10.48 -12.04
N LYS A 434 21.10 10.54 -13.27
CA LYS A 434 20.47 11.74 -13.85
C LYS A 434 19.05 11.51 -14.34
N CYS A 435 18.16 12.46 -14.06
CA CYS A 435 16.72 12.40 -14.37
C CYS A 435 16.38 12.94 -15.77
N ILE A 436 16.88 12.27 -16.82
CA ILE A 436 16.85 12.80 -18.21
C ILE A 436 15.46 12.66 -18.88
N TRP A 437 14.51 11.97 -18.23
CA TRP A 437 13.15 11.77 -18.75
C TRP A 437 12.18 12.93 -18.48
N ASN A 438 12.52 13.85 -17.57
CA ASN A 438 11.63 14.96 -17.21
C ASN A 438 11.67 16.11 -18.22
N ASN A 439 10.52 16.76 -18.45
CA ASN A 439 10.36 18.00 -19.25
C ASN A 439 10.87 17.96 -20.71
N ARG A 440 11.05 16.78 -21.30
CA ARG A 440 11.60 16.59 -22.66
C ARG A 440 10.82 17.31 -23.77
N LYS A 441 9.50 17.46 -23.61
CA LYS A 441 8.62 18.11 -24.62
C LYS A 441 9.04 19.54 -24.98
N LYS A 442 9.76 20.24 -24.11
CA LYS A 442 10.22 21.62 -24.36
C LYS A 442 11.32 21.71 -25.42
N TYR A 443 12.06 20.62 -25.67
CA TYR A 443 13.31 20.65 -26.43
C TYR A 443 13.21 20.06 -27.85
N PHE A 444 12.01 19.68 -28.29
CA PHE A 444 11.78 19.02 -29.59
C PHE A 444 11.75 19.95 -30.80
N ARG A 445 11.79 21.28 -30.61
CA ARG A 445 11.36 22.26 -31.64
C ARG A 445 12.36 22.52 -32.78
N ALA A 446 13.53 21.89 -32.79
CA ALA A 446 14.53 22.09 -33.85
C ALA A 446 15.53 20.92 -33.93
N LEU A 447 15.09 19.79 -34.49
CA LEU A 447 15.95 18.63 -34.76
C LEU A 447 15.93 18.33 -36.26
N ASP A 448 17.09 17.98 -36.81
CA ASP A 448 17.29 17.67 -38.22
C ASP A 448 16.37 16.53 -38.69
N LEU A 449 15.77 16.69 -39.87
CA LEU A 449 14.87 15.73 -40.48
C LEU A 449 15.57 14.41 -40.84
N HIS A 450 16.87 14.47 -41.18
CA HIS A 450 17.66 13.32 -41.61
C HIS A 450 18.01 12.34 -40.48
N LEU A 451 17.90 12.76 -39.22
CA LEU A 451 18.16 11.90 -38.07
C LEU A 451 17.04 10.87 -37.86
N SER A 452 17.42 9.66 -37.48
CA SER A 452 16.49 8.64 -36.99
C SER A 452 15.80 9.10 -35.69
N PHE A 453 14.70 8.45 -35.32
CA PHE A 453 13.96 8.86 -34.14
C PHE A 453 14.75 8.66 -32.84
N ILE A 454 15.54 7.58 -32.73
CA ILE A 454 16.44 7.35 -31.59
C ILE A 454 17.53 8.42 -31.48
N GLU A 455 18.10 8.88 -32.60
CA GLU A 455 19.10 9.98 -32.62
C GLU A 455 18.49 11.31 -32.22
N LYS A 456 17.28 11.62 -32.68
CA LYS A 456 16.52 12.79 -32.24
C LYS A 456 16.34 12.79 -30.73
N GLU A 457 15.97 11.65 -30.15
CA GLU A 457 15.82 11.52 -28.70
C GLU A 457 17.16 11.59 -27.94
N ALA A 458 18.23 11.03 -28.50
CA ALA A 458 19.57 11.14 -27.93
C ALA A 458 20.04 12.60 -27.88
N HIS A 459 19.82 13.37 -28.95
CA HIS A 459 20.13 14.79 -28.98
C HIS A 459 19.35 15.63 -27.97
N VAL A 460 18.06 15.32 -27.77
CA VAL A 460 17.25 15.96 -26.71
C VAL A 460 17.88 15.68 -25.35
N SER A 461 18.30 14.44 -25.11
CA SER A 461 18.98 14.06 -23.87
C SER A 461 20.30 14.79 -23.65
N ASP A 462 21.11 14.96 -24.70
CA ASP A 462 22.37 15.72 -24.62
C ASP A 462 22.14 17.20 -24.30
N LYS A 463 21.10 17.82 -24.87
CA LYS A 463 20.73 19.20 -24.54
C LYS A 463 20.29 19.33 -23.07
N ILE A 464 19.47 18.40 -22.59
CA ILE A 464 19.02 18.38 -21.18
C ILE A 464 20.23 18.22 -20.26
N LEU A 465 21.14 17.30 -20.59
CA LEU A 465 22.34 17.02 -19.81
C LEU A 465 23.26 18.24 -19.70
N LYS A 466 23.48 18.96 -20.82
CA LYS A 466 24.28 20.19 -20.84
C LYS A 466 23.68 21.28 -19.94
N LEU A 467 22.36 21.48 -20.00
CA LEU A 467 21.67 22.48 -19.18
C LEU A 467 21.69 22.13 -17.69
N MET A 468 21.49 20.86 -17.34
CA MET A 468 21.59 20.40 -15.95
C MET A 468 22.97 20.66 -15.35
N ASN A 469 24.03 20.45 -16.13
CA ASN A 469 25.40 20.72 -15.69
C ASN A 469 25.71 22.23 -15.59
N GLN A 470 24.98 23.11 -16.29
CA GLN A 470 25.20 24.57 -16.29
C GLN A 470 24.47 25.29 -15.16
N ASN A 471 23.29 24.81 -14.76
CA ASN A 471 22.42 25.49 -13.80
C ASN A 471 22.58 25.00 -12.35
N ASP A 472 23.51 24.08 -12.06
CA ASP A 472 23.68 23.46 -10.73
C ASP A 472 22.38 22.86 -10.13
N GLU A 473 21.42 22.51 -10.99
CA GLU A 473 20.17 21.87 -10.56
C GLU A 473 20.42 20.39 -10.27
N THR A 474 20.69 20.08 -8.99
CA THR A 474 20.93 18.71 -8.53
C THR A 474 19.63 17.90 -8.44
N ASN A 475 19.10 17.43 -9.58
CA ASN A 475 18.08 16.37 -9.60
C ASN A 475 18.76 14.99 -9.69
N ASN A 476 19.58 14.69 -8.67
CA ASN A 476 20.33 13.43 -8.58
C ASN A 476 19.36 12.30 -8.24
N VAL A 477 19.07 11.46 -9.24
CA VAL A 477 18.33 10.22 -9.06
C VAL A 477 19.31 9.09 -8.75
N ARG A 478 18.82 7.98 -8.21
CA ARG A 478 19.62 6.75 -8.12
C ARG A 478 18.86 5.61 -8.79
N LEU A 479 19.31 5.22 -9.98
CA LEU A 479 18.82 4.06 -10.73
C LEU A 479 19.87 2.95 -10.70
N ASP A 480 19.43 1.74 -10.33
CA ASP A 480 20.19 0.49 -10.40
C ASP A 480 19.17 -0.64 -10.60
N PHE A 481 19.11 -1.18 -11.83
CA PHE A 481 18.17 -2.23 -12.22
C PHE A 481 18.79 -3.18 -13.24
N ILE A 482 18.25 -4.39 -13.33
CA ILE A 482 18.60 -5.38 -14.36
C ILE A 482 17.53 -5.34 -15.44
N CYS A 483 17.93 -5.26 -16.70
CA CYS A 483 17.07 -5.48 -17.85
C CYS A 483 17.42 -6.83 -18.47
N THR A 484 16.40 -7.64 -18.73
CA THR A 484 16.50 -8.94 -19.39
C THR A 484 15.67 -8.88 -20.67
N VAL A 485 16.28 -9.27 -21.79
CA VAL A 485 15.64 -9.41 -23.10
C VAL A 485 15.60 -10.90 -23.43
N GLU A 486 14.43 -11.44 -23.71
CA GLU A 486 14.19 -12.89 -23.88
C GLU A 486 13.33 -13.17 -25.12
N LYS A 487 13.68 -14.21 -25.89
CA LYS A 487 12.87 -14.71 -26.99
C LYS A 487 11.67 -15.47 -26.45
N MET A 488 10.47 -15.18 -26.97
CA MET A 488 9.26 -15.91 -26.57
C MET A 488 9.12 -17.21 -27.34
N ASN A 489 8.89 -18.33 -26.63
CA ASN A 489 8.69 -19.62 -27.26
C ASN A 489 7.48 -19.59 -28.20
N ASN A 490 7.64 -20.14 -29.42
CA ASN A 490 6.60 -20.27 -30.44
C ASN A 490 6.06 -18.95 -31.03
N THR A 491 6.73 -17.81 -30.81
CA THR A 491 6.38 -16.51 -31.43
C THR A 491 7.64 -15.73 -31.79
N THR A 492 7.56 -14.79 -32.73
CA THR A 492 8.63 -13.82 -33.02
C THR A 492 8.63 -12.63 -32.06
N ALA A 493 7.83 -12.66 -30.98
CA ALA A 493 7.79 -11.59 -29.99
C ALA A 493 9.00 -11.65 -29.04
N VAL A 494 9.40 -10.49 -28.55
CA VAL A 494 10.53 -10.34 -27.61
C VAL A 494 10.01 -9.79 -26.29
N ASP A 495 10.36 -10.47 -25.20
CA ASP A 495 10.00 -10.06 -23.84
C ASP A 495 11.12 -9.24 -23.21
N VAL A 496 10.75 -8.12 -22.60
CA VAL A 496 11.67 -7.20 -21.92
C VAL A 496 11.26 -7.06 -20.47
N LEU A 497 12.10 -7.59 -19.57
CA LEU A 497 11.87 -7.62 -18.14
C LEU A 497 12.87 -6.70 -17.41
N LEU A 498 12.36 -5.65 -16.77
CA LEU A 498 13.14 -4.77 -15.89
C LEU A 498 12.92 -5.16 -14.43
N VAL A 499 14.00 -5.27 -13.67
CA VAL A 499 13.99 -5.71 -12.28
C VAL A 499 14.78 -4.71 -11.45
N ASP A 500 14.10 -3.93 -10.60
CA ASP A 500 14.76 -2.98 -9.69
C ASP A 500 15.66 -3.70 -8.69
N GLU A 501 16.94 -3.33 -8.64
CA GLU A 501 17.90 -3.81 -7.65
C GLU A 501 17.94 -2.87 -6.45
N ASN A 502 18.44 -1.65 -6.66
CA ASN A 502 18.76 -0.70 -5.58
C ASN A 502 18.34 0.75 -5.85
N SER A 503 17.37 0.99 -6.74
CA SER A 503 16.96 2.35 -7.07
C SER A 503 16.21 3.05 -5.91
N GLN A 504 16.18 4.39 -5.90
CA GLN A 504 15.22 5.14 -5.08
C GLN A 504 13.77 4.81 -5.54
N VAL A 505 12.84 4.57 -4.60
CA VAL A 505 11.51 3.99 -4.92
C VAL A 505 10.65 4.91 -5.79
N SER A 506 10.73 6.22 -5.55
CA SER A 506 10.08 7.27 -6.35
C SER A 506 10.65 7.29 -7.76
N ASP A 507 11.96 7.19 -7.88
CA ASP A 507 12.71 7.46 -9.11
C ASP A 507 12.49 6.33 -10.09
N PHE A 508 12.61 5.07 -9.64
CA PHE A 508 12.30 3.90 -10.47
C PHE A 508 10.83 3.86 -10.89
N ARG A 509 9.90 4.31 -10.04
CA ARG A 509 8.47 4.36 -10.41
C ARG A 509 8.20 5.40 -11.49
N GLN A 510 8.78 6.59 -11.36
CA GLN A 510 8.65 7.66 -12.36
C GLN A 510 9.31 7.25 -13.68
N PHE A 511 10.54 6.73 -13.60
CA PHE A 511 11.29 6.20 -14.72
C PHE A 511 10.50 5.09 -15.44
N ASN A 512 9.95 4.14 -14.70
CA ASN A 512 9.14 3.06 -15.26
C ASN A 512 7.86 3.56 -15.96
N GLY A 513 7.15 4.51 -15.35
CA GLY A 513 5.96 5.10 -15.98
C GLY A 513 6.28 5.80 -17.30
N PHE A 514 7.47 6.37 -17.41
CA PHE A 514 7.97 6.97 -18.64
C PHE A 514 8.37 5.90 -19.68
N LEU A 515 9.15 4.89 -19.28
CA LEU A 515 9.61 3.80 -20.15
C LEU A 515 8.45 3.05 -20.82
N GLN A 516 7.35 2.81 -20.08
CA GLN A 516 6.16 2.11 -20.59
C GLN A 516 5.60 2.71 -21.87
N GLN A 517 5.60 4.05 -21.97
CA GLN A 517 5.07 4.73 -23.15
C GLN A 517 6.16 4.93 -24.20
N TRP A 518 7.42 5.02 -23.77
CA TRP A 518 8.51 5.50 -24.63
C TRP A 518 9.25 4.41 -25.37
N ILE A 519 9.55 3.25 -24.74
CA ILE A 519 10.29 2.17 -25.42
C ILE A 519 9.54 1.72 -26.69
N PRO A 520 8.23 1.36 -26.63
CA PRO A 520 7.51 0.97 -27.84
C PRO A 520 7.45 2.09 -28.89
N ASN A 521 7.29 3.35 -28.45
CA ASN A 521 7.22 4.49 -29.35
C ASN A 521 8.55 4.78 -30.06
N ILE A 522 9.68 4.73 -29.35
CA ILE A 522 11.01 4.92 -29.94
C ILE A 522 11.30 3.79 -30.92
N ILE A 523 11.05 2.54 -30.52
CA ILE A 523 11.28 1.37 -31.38
C ILE A 523 10.44 1.49 -32.65
N ASN A 524 9.12 1.66 -32.53
CA ASN A 524 8.23 1.71 -33.70
C ASN A 524 8.58 2.85 -34.67
N ARG A 525 8.92 4.04 -34.16
CA ARG A 525 9.30 5.18 -35.02
C ARG A 525 10.68 5.02 -35.64
N THR A 526 11.62 4.39 -34.93
CA THR A 526 12.95 4.09 -35.47
C THR A 526 12.87 3.01 -36.53
N MET A 527 12.06 1.96 -36.30
CA MET A 527 11.80 0.91 -37.29
C MET A 527 11.07 1.44 -38.53
N ALA A 528 10.11 2.36 -38.36
CA ALA A 528 9.47 3.03 -39.49
C ALA A 528 10.48 3.85 -40.32
N TYR A 529 11.43 4.52 -39.67
CA TYR A 529 12.52 5.22 -40.37
C TYR A 529 13.44 4.24 -41.11
N MET A 530 13.85 3.13 -40.47
CA MET A 530 14.67 2.10 -41.13
C MET A 530 13.97 1.52 -42.37
N LEU A 531 12.66 1.27 -42.27
CA LEU A 531 11.85 0.77 -43.38
C LEU A 531 11.72 1.82 -44.50
N GLN A 532 11.50 3.09 -44.15
CA GLN A 532 11.37 4.18 -45.12
C GLN A 532 12.65 4.39 -45.95
N TYR A 533 13.82 4.25 -45.32
CA TYR A 533 15.12 4.48 -45.96
C TYR A 533 15.88 3.20 -46.30
N ASN A 534 15.23 2.04 -46.19
CA ASN A 534 15.80 0.71 -46.44
C ASN A 534 17.15 0.46 -45.76
N LYS A 535 17.27 0.86 -44.49
CA LYS A 535 18.50 0.74 -43.69
C LYS A 535 18.51 -0.52 -42.84
N THR A 536 19.69 -1.15 -42.74
CA THR A 536 19.97 -2.15 -41.70
C THR A 536 20.23 -1.48 -40.35
N TYR A 537 20.25 -2.26 -39.26
CA TYR A 537 20.57 -1.71 -37.93
C TYR A 537 21.96 -1.07 -37.90
N GLN A 538 22.95 -1.70 -38.53
CA GLN A 538 24.31 -1.18 -38.59
C GLN A 538 24.37 0.16 -39.33
N GLN A 539 23.54 0.35 -40.36
CA GLN A 539 23.43 1.59 -41.13
C GLN A 539 22.58 2.69 -40.45
N LEU A 540 21.97 2.39 -39.30
CA LEU A 540 21.04 3.30 -38.63
C LEU A 540 21.69 4.64 -38.29
N PHE A 541 22.94 4.59 -37.81
CA PHE A 541 23.72 5.76 -37.36
C PHE A 541 24.72 6.27 -38.41
N HIS A 542 24.82 5.60 -39.56
CA HIS A 542 25.63 6.07 -40.67
C HIS A 542 24.78 7.01 -41.53
N HIS A 543 25.11 8.29 -41.49
CA HIS A 543 24.68 9.26 -42.48
C HIS A 543 25.67 9.19 -43.63
N GLU A 544 25.49 8.23 -44.55
CA GLU A 544 26.34 8.22 -45.74
C GLU A 544 26.01 9.43 -46.62
N GLU A 545 27.05 10.24 -46.81
CA GLU A 545 27.34 11.07 -47.97
C GLU A 545 26.97 10.32 -49.26
N SER A 546 25.73 10.47 -49.71
CA SER A 546 25.27 10.00 -51.01
C SER A 546 24.20 10.94 -51.54
N LEU A 547 24.69 12.07 -52.04
CA LEU A 547 24.11 12.80 -53.16
C LEU A 547 25.07 12.64 -54.34
#